data_AF-A0A0D0PJ43-F1
#
_entry.id   AF-A0A0D0PJ43-F1
#
_cell.length_a   1.000
_cell.length_b   1.000
_cell.length_c   1.000
_cell.angle_alpha   90.00
_cell.angle_beta   90.00
_cell.angle_gamma   90.00
#
_symmetry.space_group_name_H-M   'P 1'
#
loop_
_entity.id
_entity.type
_entity.pdbx_description
1 polymer ?
#
loop_
_entity_poly.entity_id
_entity_poly.type
_entity_poly.pdbx_seq_one_letter_code
_entity_poly.pdbx_strand_id
1 'polypeptide(L)'
;MRAALTALALSATLPATASAQTGCGGLDSCISEATDALRAVLDVLPRQDNRLARLEARVRDLEYDLEQERAAVRYTFTDGSPCPSGWVSLGTVGWLWEIGRRGTNLSRGGDYNDRWEWSHPRICERSGR
;
A
#
# COMPACT_ATOMS: atom_id res chain seq x y z
N MET A 1 24.09 -17.07 32.79
CA MET A 1 24.82 -18.07 31.96
C MET A 1 24.50 -17.79 30.49
N ARG A 2 25.55 -17.51 29.68
CA ARG A 2 25.65 -17.50 28.19
C ARG A 2 24.53 -16.78 27.40
N ALA A 3 24.72 -15.62 26.78
CA ALA A 3 25.68 -15.19 25.73
C ALA A 3 25.60 -16.01 24.41
N ALA A 4 25.29 -15.26 23.34
CA ALA A 4 25.66 -15.44 21.93
C ALA A 4 24.88 -16.46 21.06
N LEU A 5 24.33 -15.96 19.95
CA LEU A 5 24.67 -16.32 18.54
C LEU A 5 23.57 -15.77 17.59
N THR A 6 23.84 -14.65 16.90
CA THR A 6 24.14 -14.56 15.44
C THR A 6 22.93 -14.88 14.55
N ALA A 7 22.32 -13.87 13.90
CA ALA A 7 22.72 -13.30 12.60
C ALA A 7 22.37 -14.20 11.39
N LEU A 8 21.86 -13.55 10.35
CA LEU A 8 21.50 -14.05 9.01
C LEU A 8 20.12 -14.71 8.84
N ALA A 9 19.13 -13.85 8.57
CA ALA A 9 18.06 -14.18 7.63
C ALA A 9 18.01 -13.09 6.55
N LEU A 10 19.13 -12.90 5.84
CA LEU A 10 19.16 -12.12 4.61
C LEU A 10 18.69 -13.01 3.46
N SER A 11 17.43 -13.42 3.50
CA SER A 11 16.77 -14.16 2.42
C SER A 11 16.28 -13.17 1.36
N ALA A 12 17.19 -12.34 0.84
CA ALA A 12 16.96 -11.68 -0.43
C ALA A 12 17.15 -12.75 -1.50
N THR A 13 16.07 -13.04 -2.22
CA THR A 13 16.02 -13.85 -3.43
C THR A 13 17.09 -13.38 -4.41
N LEU A 14 18.30 -13.94 -4.31
CA LEU A 14 19.24 -14.02 -5.42
C LEU A 14 18.51 -14.77 -6.54
N PRO A 15 18.44 -14.23 -7.78
CA PRO A 15 18.04 -15.05 -8.90
C PRO A 15 19.11 -16.12 -9.03
N ALA A 16 18.80 -17.34 -8.57
CA ALA A 16 19.49 -18.58 -8.86
C ALA A 16 21.02 -18.45 -9.07
N THR A 17 21.80 -18.31 -7.99
CA THR A 17 23.15 -18.91 -7.98
C THR A 17 23.00 -20.42 -7.77
N ALA A 18 22.22 -21.06 -8.64
CA ALA A 18 21.99 -22.50 -8.67
C ALA A 18 22.51 -23.14 -9.97
N SER A 19 23.21 -22.36 -10.81
CA SER A 19 23.86 -22.87 -12.02
C SER A 19 25.32 -22.41 -12.09
N ALA A 20 26.11 -22.77 -11.08
CA ALA A 20 27.57 -22.79 -11.21
C ALA A 20 28.15 -24.20 -10.95
N GLN A 21 27.31 -25.20 -10.70
CA GLN A 21 27.77 -26.57 -10.38
C GLN A 21 27.56 -27.60 -11.49
N THR A 22 27.08 -27.19 -12.67
CA THR A 22 26.95 -28.10 -13.81
C THR A 22 27.44 -27.42 -15.08
N GLY A 23 28.75 -27.48 -15.32
CA GLY A 23 29.31 -27.15 -16.64
C GLY A 23 30.53 -26.23 -16.71
N CYS A 24 31.26 -25.96 -15.62
CA CYS A 24 32.53 -25.23 -15.75
C CYS A 24 33.60 -26.11 -16.40
N GLY A 25 34.06 -25.74 -17.60
CA GLY A 25 35.12 -26.44 -18.36
C GLY A 25 36.53 -26.36 -17.75
N GLY A 26 36.70 -25.61 -16.65
CA GLY A 26 37.94 -25.45 -15.89
C GLY A 26 37.79 -24.47 -14.71
N LEU A 27 38.77 -24.44 -13.80
CA LEU A 27 38.76 -23.56 -12.61
C LEU A 27 38.76 -22.07 -13.00
N ASP A 28 39.60 -21.69 -13.97
CA ASP A 28 39.78 -20.29 -14.39
C ASP A 28 38.52 -19.73 -15.06
N SER A 29 37.81 -20.54 -15.87
CA SER A 29 36.55 -20.12 -16.50
C SER A 29 35.44 -19.90 -15.47
N CYS A 30 35.43 -20.70 -14.41
CA CYS A 30 34.46 -20.57 -13.32
C CYS A 30 34.72 -19.30 -12.49
N ILE A 31 35.99 -18.93 -12.28
CA ILE A 31 36.37 -17.69 -11.59
C ILE A 31 35.99 -16.46 -12.44
N SER A 32 36.19 -16.50 -13.77
CA SER A 32 35.78 -15.38 -14.62
C SER A 32 34.27 -15.19 -14.65
N GLU A 33 33.50 -16.27 -14.82
CA GLU A 33 32.03 -16.21 -14.82
C GLU A 33 31.47 -15.73 -13.48
N ALA A 34 32.02 -16.21 -12.37
CA ALA A 34 31.63 -15.73 -11.03
C ALA A 34 31.93 -14.23 -10.84
N THR A 35 33.08 -13.77 -11.35
CA THR A 35 33.47 -12.36 -11.26
C THR A 35 32.56 -11.45 -12.09
N ASP A 36 32.17 -11.89 -13.28
CA ASP A 36 31.28 -11.13 -14.16
C ASP A 36 29.83 -11.12 -13.63
N ALA A 37 29.36 -12.24 -13.07
CA ALA A 37 28.08 -12.28 -12.36
C ALA A 37 28.07 -11.31 -11.16
N LEU A 38 29.16 -11.26 -10.38
CA LEU A 38 29.28 -10.34 -9.25
C LEU A 38 29.28 -8.87 -9.70
N ARG A 39 29.97 -8.54 -10.80
CA ARG A 39 29.92 -7.19 -11.40
C ARG A 39 28.52 -6.82 -11.87
N ALA A 40 27.80 -7.73 -12.51
CA ALA A 40 26.43 -7.50 -12.94
C ALA A 40 25.50 -7.22 -11.75
N VAL A 41 25.67 -7.95 -10.64
CA VAL A 41 24.93 -7.68 -9.39
C VAL A 41 25.28 -6.31 -8.82
N LEU A 42 26.58 -5.95 -8.78
CA LEU A 42 27.04 -4.64 -8.29
C LEU A 42 26.50 -3.46 -9.12
N ASP A 43 26.20 -3.65 -10.41
CA ASP A 43 25.59 -2.61 -11.27
C ASP A 43 24.07 -2.47 -11.06
N VAL A 44 23.39 -3.54 -10.61
CA VAL A 44 21.94 -3.53 -10.35
C VAL A 44 21.61 -2.93 -8.98
N LEU A 45 22.46 -3.13 -7.97
CA LEU A 45 22.21 -2.65 -6.60
C LEU A 45 21.95 -1.14 -6.51
N PRO A 46 22.77 -0.24 -7.12
CA PRO A 46 22.52 1.20 -7.10
C PRO A 46 21.21 1.60 -7.80
N ARG A 47 20.79 0.85 -8.84
CA ARG A 47 19.51 1.12 -9.52
C ARG A 47 18.32 0.74 -8.64
N GLN A 48 18.44 -0.33 -7.85
CA GLN A 48 17.43 -0.73 -6.87
C GLN A 48 17.32 0.30 -5.75
N ASP A 49 18.45 0.77 -5.20
CA ASP A 49 18.48 1.79 -4.14
C ASP A 49 17.83 3.10 -4.59
N ASN A 50 18.13 3.56 -5.81
CA ASN A 50 17.51 4.76 -6.38
C ASN A 50 15.99 4.59 -6.59
N ARG A 51 15.54 3.38 -6.94
CA ARG A 51 14.11 3.09 -7.11
C ARG A 51 13.39 3.05 -5.76
N LEU A 52 14.02 2.46 -4.74
CA LEU A 52 13.49 2.42 -3.39
C LEU A 52 13.36 3.83 -2.81
N ALA A 53 14.42 4.65 -2.88
CA ALA A 53 14.40 6.04 -2.42
C ALA A 53 13.31 6.88 -3.11
N ARG A 54 13.10 6.67 -4.42
CA ARG A 54 12.03 7.35 -5.16
C ARG A 54 10.63 6.92 -4.71
N LEU A 55 10.44 5.63 -4.41
CA LEU A 55 9.16 5.12 -3.91
C LEU A 55 8.88 5.64 -2.50
N GLU A 56 9.86 5.65 -1.62
CA GLU A 56 9.74 6.20 -0.26
C GLU A 56 9.43 7.70 -0.26
N ALA A 57 10.01 8.47 -1.19
CA ALA A 57 9.65 9.87 -1.37
C ALA A 57 8.18 10.02 -1.81
N ARG A 58 7.74 9.24 -2.81
CA ARG A 58 6.34 9.27 -3.28
C ARG A 58 5.34 8.86 -2.21
N VAL A 59 5.66 7.88 -1.37
CA VAL A 59 4.79 7.48 -0.26
C VAL A 59 4.62 8.63 0.73
N ARG A 60 5.71 9.30 1.10
CA ARG A 60 5.65 10.47 2.00
C ARG A 60 4.82 11.62 1.43
N ASP A 61 4.99 11.93 0.15
CA ASP A 61 4.19 12.98 -0.50
C ASP A 61 2.70 12.64 -0.50
N LEU A 62 2.34 11.39 -0.84
CA LEU A 62 0.95 10.92 -0.81
C LEU A 62 0.35 10.94 0.60
N GLU A 63 1.13 10.58 1.61
CA GLU A 63 0.69 10.65 3.01
C GLU A 63 0.43 12.10 3.45
N TYR A 64 1.28 13.03 3.03
CA TYR A 64 1.10 14.45 3.29
C TYR A 64 -0.17 14.99 2.62
N ASP A 65 -0.38 14.69 1.34
CA ASP A 65 -1.56 15.13 0.60
C ASP A 65 -2.85 14.56 1.21
N LEU A 66 -2.84 13.27 1.57
CA LEU A 66 -3.97 12.63 2.24
C LEU A 66 -4.32 13.30 3.57
N GLU A 67 -3.32 13.71 4.35
CA GLU A 67 -3.55 14.40 5.62
C GLU A 67 -4.10 15.82 5.40
N GLN A 68 -3.64 16.53 4.37
CA GLN A 68 -4.20 17.82 3.97
C GLN A 68 -5.67 17.69 3.55
N GLU A 69 -6.00 16.68 2.75
CA GLU A 69 -7.39 16.41 2.35
C GLU A 69 -8.26 16.06 3.58
N ARG A 70 -7.77 15.19 4.48
CA ARG A 70 -8.46 14.88 5.73
C ARG A 70 -8.67 16.10 6.64
N ALA A 71 -7.73 17.05 6.63
CA ALA A 71 -7.87 18.32 7.34
C ALA A 71 -8.91 19.26 6.70
N ALA A 72 -9.09 19.19 5.38
CA ALA A 72 -10.09 19.95 4.66
C ALA A 72 -11.52 19.37 4.82
N VAL A 73 -11.65 18.06 5.01
CA VAL A 73 -12.95 17.39 5.20
C VAL A 73 -13.59 17.80 6.52
N ARG A 74 -14.73 18.52 6.43
CA ARG A 74 -15.54 18.93 7.58
C ARG A 74 -16.47 17.83 8.09
N TYR A 75 -17.01 17.04 7.16
CA TYR A 75 -18.00 15.99 7.44
C TYR A 75 -17.55 14.67 6.84
N THR A 76 -17.76 13.58 7.59
CA THR A 76 -17.57 12.21 7.10
C THR A 76 -18.79 11.36 7.42
N PHE A 77 -18.96 10.28 6.66
CA PHE A 77 -20.03 9.31 6.83
C PHE A 77 -19.43 7.96 7.18
N THR A 78 -19.94 7.32 8.21
CA THR A 78 -19.62 5.92 8.52
C THR A 78 -20.72 5.00 8.02
N ASP A 79 -20.49 3.69 8.02
CA ASP A 79 -21.49 2.65 7.74
C ASP A 79 -22.53 2.45 8.87
N GLY A 80 -22.65 3.42 9.78
CA GLY A 80 -23.46 3.33 10.99
C GLY A 80 -22.64 3.09 12.26
N SER A 81 -21.35 2.74 12.10
CA SER A 81 -20.38 2.66 13.20
C SER A 81 -20.19 4.00 13.93
N PRO A 82 -19.69 3.99 15.18
CA PRO A 82 -19.40 5.21 15.93
C PRO A 82 -18.46 6.15 15.18
N CYS A 83 -18.60 7.45 15.44
CA CYS A 83 -17.72 8.44 14.83
C CYS A 83 -16.25 8.21 15.26
N PRO A 84 -15.28 8.46 14.36
CA PRO A 84 -13.87 8.39 14.70
C PRO A 84 -13.50 9.31 15.86
N SER A 85 -12.39 9.02 16.54
CA SER A 85 -11.87 9.88 17.62
C SER A 85 -11.67 11.33 17.14
N GLY A 86 -12.13 12.31 17.92
CA GLY A 86 -12.10 13.73 17.56
C GLY A 86 -13.27 14.22 16.68
N TRP A 87 -14.23 13.34 16.36
CA TRP A 87 -15.43 13.69 15.62
C TRP A 87 -16.68 13.61 16.50
N VAL A 88 -17.60 14.54 16.30
CA VAL A 88 -18.91 14.59 16.96
C VAL A 88 -19.95 13.98 16.03
N SER A 89 -20.79 13.09 16.57
CA SER A 89 -21.91 12.55 15.82
C SER A 89 -23.04 13.56 15.71
N LEU A 90 -23.50 13.81 14.49
CA LEU A 90 -24.70 14.58 14.20
C LEU A 90 -25.96 13.71 14.14
N GLY A 91 -25.81 12.38 14.25
CA GLY A 91 -26.88 11.40 14.17
C GLY A 91 -26.75 10.46 12.96
N THR A 92 -27.74 9.58 12.84
CA THR A 92 -27.87 8.62 11.75
C THR A 92 -28.87 9.14 10.73
N VAL A 93 -28.55 9.01 9.44
CA VAL A 93 -29.46 9.36 8.34
C VAL A 93 -29.81 8.13 7.52
N GLY A 94 -31.04 8.06 7.03
CA GLY A 94 -31.43 7.05 6.04
C GLY A 94 -30.98 7.49 4.66
N TRP A 95 -30.19 6.65 3.98
CA TRP A 95 -29.68 6.93 2.65
C TRP A 95 -29.92 5.74 1.72
N LEU A 96 -30.65 5.97 0.63
CA LEU A 96 -30.85 5.02 -0.45
C LEU A 96 -29.72 5.10 -1.49
N TRP A 97 -29.07 3.98 -1.80
CA TRP A 97 -27.97 3.89 -2.78
C TRP A 97 -28.12 2.63 -3.65
N GLU A 98 -27.54 2.64 -4.86
CA GLU A 98 -27.60 1.53 -5.78
C GLU A 98 -26.45 0.52 -5.53
N ILE A 99 -26.81 -0.75 -5.32
CA ILE A 99 -25.91 -1.89 -5.14
C ILE A 99 -25.03 -2.03 -6.40
N GLY A 100 -23.71 -1.96 -6.21
CA GLY A 100 -22.72 -2.10 -7.28
C GLY A 100 -22.22 -0.79 -7.90
N ARG A 101 -22.84 0.36 -7.57
CA ARG A 101 -22.33 1.70 -7.90
C ARG A 101 -22.32 2.55 -6.63
N ARG A 102 -21.28 2.38 -5.81
CA ARG A 102 -21.00 3.26 -4.66
C ARG A 102 -20.65 4.68 -5.17
N GLY A 103 -21.65 5.48 -5.56
CA GLY A 103 -21.43 6.81 -6.12
C GLY A 103 -22.55 7.39 -6.99
N THR A 104 -23.60 6.63 -7.31
CA THR A 104 -24.78 7.20 -7.98
C THR A 104 -25.68 7.87 -6.96
N ASN A 105 -25.51 9.18 -6.81
CA ASN A 105 -26.52 10.01 -6.15
C ASN A 105 -27.87 9.83 -6.87
N LEU A 106 -28.96 9.97 -6.11
CA LEU A 106 -30.36 10.10 -6.54
C LEU A 106 -30.56 11.32 -7.46
N SER A 107 -29.78 11.41 -8.52
CA SER A 107 -29.96 12.36 -9.59
C SER A 107 -31.27 11.99 -10.28
N ARG A 108 -32.04 12.99 -10.73
CA ARG A 108 -33.22 12.75 -11.57
C ARG A 108 -32.85 11.79 -12.70
N GLY A 109 -33.34 10.56 -12.65
CA GLY A 109 -33.08 9.54 -13.67
C GLY A 109 -32.35 8.28 -13.22
N GLY A 110 -32.25 7.97 -11.93
CA GLY A 110 -31.92 6.60 -11.51
C GLY A 110 -32.97 5.62 -12.03
N ASP A 111 -32.55 4.54 -12.69
CA ASP A 111 -33.47 3.51 -13.17
C ASP A 111 -34.17 2.86 -11.96
N TYR A 112 -35.50 2.74 -12.02
CA TYR A 112 -36.24 1.92 -11.07
C TYR A 112 -35.81 0.46 -11.29
N ASN A 113 -35.05 -0.09 -10.35
CA ASN A 113 -34.54 -1.45 -10.37
C ASN A 113 -34.55 -2.03 -8.95
N ASP A 114 -34.34 -3.34 -8.79
CA ASP A 114 -34.34 -3.98 -7.46
C ASP A 114 -32.97 -3.91 -6.75
N ARG A 115 -32.07 -3.06 -7.25
CA ARG A 115 -30.70 -2.96 -6.75
C ARG A 115 -30.54 -1.78 -5.81
N TRP A 116 -31.60 -1.32 -5.15
CA TRP A 116 -31.49 -0.28 -4.15
C TRP A 116 -31.36 -0.89 -2.76
N GLU A 117 -30.41 -0.37 -1.99
CA GLU A 117 -30.24 -0.74 -0.59
C GLU A 117 -30.46 0.49 0.29
N TRP A 118 -31.14 0.30 1.42
CA TRP A 118 -31.21 1.33 2.46
C TRP A 118 -30.00 1.19 3.38
N SER A 119 -29.17 2.21 3.40
CA SER A 119 -28.06 2.34 4.35
C SER A 119 -28.44 3.35 5.44
N HIS A 120 -27.85 3.17 6.62
CA HIS A 120 -28.06 4.04 7.77
C HIS A 120 -26.73 4.63 8.23
N PRO A 121 -26.03 5.41 7.38
CA PRO A 121 -24.76 5.97 7.74
C PRO A 121 -24.89 6.98 8.88
N ARG A 122 -23.85 7.06 9.71
CA ARG A 122 -23.73 8.10 10.74
C ARG A 122 -22.98 9.28 10.17
N ILE A 123 -23.54 10.46 10.36
CA ILE A 123 -22.87 11.71 10.01
C ILE A 123 -21.99 12.13 11.18
N CYS A 124 -20.73 12.40 10.87
CA CYS A 124 -19.75 12.86 11.83
C CYS A 124 -19.19 14.19 11.36
N GLU A 125 -19.21 15.20 12.24
CA GLU A 125 -18.54 16.48 12.04
C GLU A 125 -17.25 16.50 12.86
N ARG A 126 -16.17 17.03 12.29
CA ARG A 126 -14.91 17.20 13.03
C ARG A 126 -15.12 18.29 14.08
N SER A 127 -15.03 17.92 15.36
CA SER A 127 -15.24 18.85 16.47
C SER A 127 -14.11 19.88 16.52
N GLY A 128 -14.43 21.17 16.51
CA GLY A 128 -13.47 22.24 16.80
C GLY A 128 -12.86 22.95 15.59
N ARG A 129 -13.71 23.53 14.73
CA ARG A 129 -13.39 24.85 14.16
C ARG A 129 -14.29 25.89 14.80
#